data_AF-I0WGB6-F1
#
_entry.id   AF-I0WGB6-F1
#
_cell.length_a   1.000
_cell.length_b   1.000
_cell.length_c   1.000
_cell.angle_alpha   90.00
_cell.angle_beta   90.00
_cell.angle_gamma   90.00
#
_symmetry.space_group_name_H-M   'P 1'
#
loop_
_entity.id
_entity.type
_entity.pdbx_description
1 polymer ?
#
loop_
_entity_poly.entity_id
_entity_poly.type
_entity_poly.pdbx_seq_one_letter_code
_entity_poly.pdbx_strand_id
1 'polypeptide(L)'
;MTQLDHALVATAQGSMWCAHRYGCEVYRVGFAPSPWEWTPWVYATDGRFTGRWDDPDGVWRTLYVGASRLACYLEVLAYARPSAQVIADLDEIVVDDEDAAAFPTVEPGRVPRSWCEPRMTAHGALTGWFAVPGHPETLATLRVGFRSAAIRHGLDDLDGAAIRDGRPRALTQAISKWINTLGGPDGCPITGVEFDSRHGDGLRLWAVYERPGDPVVSPHVTALDQVPVAPDDGDLVQAMRLLGLEWDDT
;
A
#
# COMPACT_ATOMS: atom_id res chain seq x y z
N MET A 1 31.30 -13.76 6.28
CA MET A 1 30.62 -13.62 4.98
C MET A 1 29.70 -12.42 5.10
N THR A 2 29.88 -11.40 4.26
CA THR A 2 29.00 -10.23 4.25
C THR A 2 27.63 -10.66 3.75
N GLN A 3 26.61 -10.46 4.55
CA GLN A 3 25.25 -10.80 4.20
C GLN A 3 24.78 -9.80 3.13
N LEU A 4 24.47 -10.29 1.93
CA LEU A 4 24.02 -9.43 0.83
C LEU A 4 22.61 -8.93 1.14
N ASP A 5 22.45 -7.62 1.28
CA ASP A 5 21.17 -6.94 1.51
C ASP A 5 20.40 -6.67 0.21
N HIS A 6 21.01 -6.97 -0.94
CA HIS A 6 20.42 -6.87 -2.26
C HIS A 6 21.02 -7.89 -3.23
N ALA A 7 20.28 -8.16 -4.31
CA ALA A 7 20.74 -8.99 -5.42
C ALA A 7 19.93 -8.68 -6.68
N LEU A 8 20.54 -8.97 -7.84
CA LEU A 8 19.85 -8.97 -9.12
C LEU A 8 19.30 -10.37 -9.40
N VAL A 9 17.99 -10.46 -9.65
CA VAL A 9 17.32 -11.67 -10.12
C VAL A 9 17.15 -11.60 -11.62
N ALA A 10 17.70 -12.56 -12.36
CA ALA A 10 17.50 -12.64 -13.80
C ALA A 10 16.09 -13.16 -14.11
N THR A 11 15.38 -12.46 -15.01
CA THR A 11 14.07 -12.85 -15.52
C THR A 11 14.11 -12.94 -17.05
N ALA A 12 13.07 -13.48 -17.68
CA ALA A 12 12.97 -13.49 -19.14
C ALA A 12 12.92 -12.07 -19.75
N GLN A 13 12.50 -11.07 -18.98
CA GLN A 13 12.35 -9.68 -19.39
C GLN A 13 13.59 -8.81 -19.10
N GLY A 14 14.54 -9.31 -18.31
CA GLY A 14 15.71 -8.56 -17.82
C GLY A 14 15.99 -8.79 -16.33
N SER A 15 16.93 -8.04 -15.77
CA SER A 15 17.30 -8.13 -14.36
C SER A 15 16.36 -7.32 -13.46
N MET A 16 15.95 -7.91 -12.35
CA MET A 16 15.14 -7.27 -11.32
C MET A 16 16.00 -7.06 -10.07
N TRP A 17 16.00 -5.83 -9.55
CA TRP A 17 16.61 -5.54 -8.26
C TRP A 17 15.72 -6.03 -7.13
N CYS A 18 16.28 -6.88 -6.29
CA CYS A 18 15.64 -7.38 -5.08
C CYS A 18 16.44 -6.93 -3.87
N ALA A 19 15.75 -6.55 -2.80
CA ALA A 19 16.34 -6.20 -1.52
C ALA A 19 15.92 -7.23 -0.47
N HIS A 20 16.89 -7.73 0.29
CA HIS A 20 16.59 -8.57 1.44
C HIS A 20 16.40 -7.70 2.68
N ARG A 21 15.39 -8.02 3.47
CA ARG A 21 15.15 -7.41 4.78
C ARG A 21 15.38 -8.45 5.87
N TYR A 22 16.19 -8.10 6.86
CA TYR A 22 16.55 -8.96 7.97
C TYR A 22 15.93 -8.43 9.25
N GLY A 23 14.72 -8.89 9.57
CA GLY A 23 13.97 -8.43 10.74
C GLY A 23 13.84 -6.90 10.79
N CYS A 24 13.63 -6.25 9.65
CA CYS A 24 13.55 -4.79 9.63
C CYS A 24 12.27 -4.34 10.34
N GLU A 25 12.38 -3.26 11.10
CA GLU A 25 11.24 -2.68 11.81
C GLU A 25 10.16 -2.22 10.83
N VAL A 26 8.93 -2.65 11.10
CA VAL A 26 7.76 -2.30 10.28
C VAL A 26 6.54 -2.00 11.14
N TYR A 27 5.65 -1.22 10.55
CA TYR A 27 4.42 -0.75 11.15
C TYR A 27 3.23 -1.05 10.25
N ARG A 28 2.06 -1.16 10.84
CA ARG A 28 0.79 -1.31 10.12
C ARG A 28 -0.32 -0.62 10.90
N VAL A 29 -1.19 0.09 10.18
CA VAL A 29 -2.48 0.54 10.70
C VAL A 29 -3.52 -0.45 10.19
N GLY A 30 -4.02 -1.30 11.08
CA GLY A 30 -4.97 -2.37 10.79
C GLY A 30 -6.21 -2.28 11.65
N PHE A 31 -7.14 -3.22 11.50
CA PHE A 31 -8.35 -3.28 12.31
C PHE A 31 -8.17 -4.19 13.53
N ALA A 32 -8.80 -3.83 14.64
CA ALA A 32 -8.89 -4.68 15.82
C ALA A 32 -9.72 -5.95 15.52
N PRO A 33 -9.49 -7.06 16.25
CA PRO A 33 -8.44 -7.26 17.26
C PRO A 33 -7.08 -7.70 16.66
N SER A 34 -7.07 -8.08 15.38
CA SER A 34 -5.94 -8.77 14.73
C SER A 34 -5.40 -7.98 13.52
N PRO A 35 -4.67 -6.86 13.73
CA PRO A 35 -4.20 -6.01 12.64
C PRO A 35 -3.23 -6.71 11.67
N TRP A 36 -2.56 -7.79 12.10
CA TRP A 36 -1.61 -8.54 11.29
C TRP A 36 -2.23 -9.65 10.43
N GLU A 37 -3.49 -10.01 10.68
CA GLU A 37 -4.16 -11.02 9.87
C GLU A 37 -4.40 -10.51 8.45
N TRP A 38 -4.35 -11.44 7.49
CA TRP A 38 -4.77 -11.14 6.13
C TRP A 38 -6.21 -10.63 6.11
N THR A 39 -6.47 -9.56 5.35
CA THR A 39 -7.83 -9.01 5.22
C THR A 39 -8.81 -10.11 4.79
N PRO A 40 -9.91 -10.33 5.52
CA PRO A 40 -10.90 -11.34 5.13
C PRO A 40 -11.52 -11.05 3.76
N TRP A 41 -11.75 -12.11 2.97
CA TRP A 41 -12.32 -12.01 1.61
C TRP A 41 -13.72 -11.38 1.57
N VAL A 42 -14.46 -11.37 2.68
CA VAL A 42 -15.76 -10.69 2.78
C VAL A 42 -15.67 -9.18 2.52
N TYR A 43 -14.48 -8.59 2.68
CA TYR A 43 -14.22 -7.17 2.41
C TYR A 43 -13.73 -6.91 0.98
N ALA A 44 -13.61 -7.95 0.15
CA ALA A 44 -13.26 -7.80 -1.26
C ALA A 44 -14.47 -7.32 -2.07
N THR A 45 -14.24 -6.43 -3.03
CA THR A 45 -15.26 -5.97 -3.98
C THR A 45 -15.14 -6.80 -5.26
N ASP A 46 -16.22 -7.48 -5.66
CA ASP A 46 -16.22 -8.40 -6.81
C ASP A 46 -15.07 -9.43 -6.73
N GLY A 47 -14.82 -9.96 -5.53
CA GLY A 47 -13.76 -10.93 -5.26
C GLY A 47 -12.34 -10.36 -5.25
N ARG A 48 -12.16 -9.03 -5.33
CA ARG A 48 -10.83 -8.40 -5.41
C ARG A 48 -10.63 -7.29 -4.39
N PHE A 49 -9.38 -7.14 -3.97
CA PHE A 49 -8.91 -5.95 -3.25
C PHE A 49 -8.34 -4.93 -4.26
N THR A 50 -8.31 -3.66 -3.85
CA THR A 50 -8.07 -2.54 -4.77
C THR A 50 -6.79 -1.76 -4.46
N GLY A 51 -5.88 -2.33 -3.67
CA GLY A 51 -4.54 -1.82 -3.44
C GLY A 51 -3.69 -1.80 -4.72
N ARG A 52 -2.63 -0.98 -4.71
CA ARG A 52 -1.76 -0.77 -5.89
C ARG A 52 -1.03 -2.06 -6.31
N TRP A 53 -0.64 -2.87 -5.34
CA TRP A 53 0.10 -4.11 -5.54
C TRP A 53 -0.77 -5.34 -5.27
N ASP A 54 -2.09 -5.21 -5.26
CA ASP A 54 -3.00 -6.34 -5.06
C ASP A 54 -3.11 -7.20 -6.32
N ASP A 55 -3.61 -8.42 -6.15
CA ASP A 55 -3.86 -9.31 -7.26
C ASP A 55 -5.02 -8.80 -8.14
N PRO A 56 -4.82 -8.62 -9.45
CA PRO A 56 -5.90 -8.20 -10.35
C PRO A 56 -6.97 -9.28 -10.58
N ASP A 57 -6.71 -10.53 -10.17
CA ASP A 57 -7.62 -11.67 -10.36
C ASP A 57 -8.32 -12.14 -9.08
N GLY A 58 -7.93 -11.64 -7.90
CA GLY A 58 -8.56 -12.00 -6.62
C GLY A 58 -8.18 -13.38 -6.09
N VAL A 59 -6.97 -13.86 -6.40
CA VAL A 59 -6.46 -15.19 -6.03
C VAL A 59 -5.67 -15.17 -4.73
N TRP A 60 -4.95 -14.08 -4.44
CA TRP A 60 -4.12 -13.93 -3.24
C TRP A 60 -4.28 -12.53 -2.63
N ARG A 61 -4.03 -12.44 -1.32
CA ARG A 61 -4.11 -11.20 -0.55
C ARG A 61 -2.75 -10.52 -0.43
N THR A 62 -2.80 -9.24 -0.13
CA THR A 62 -1.60 -8.43 0.16
C THR A 62 -1.71 -7.78 1.52
N LEU A 63 -0.63 -7.82 2.28
CA LEU A 63 -0.47 -7.11 3.53
C LEU A 63 0.44 -5.91 3.32
N TYR A 64 -0.10 -4.70 3.49
CA TYR A 64 0.66 -3.47 3.43
C TYR A 64 1.24 -3.12 4.81
N VAL A 65 2.53 -2.80 4.82
CA VAL A 65 3.28 -2.35 6.00
C VAL A 65 4.20 -1.19 5.62
N GLY A 66 4.60 -0.38 6.58
CA GLY A 66 5.46 0.78 6.37
C GLY A 66 6.67 0.82 7.29
N ALA A 67 7.70 1.57 6.90
CA ALA A 67 8.91 1.74 7.70
C ALA A 67 8.70 2.65 8.91
N SER A 68 7.56 3.33 8.98
CA SER A 68 7.15 4.17 10.10
C SER A 68 5.63 4.20 10.23
N ARG A 69 5.13 4.53 11.42
CA ARG A 69 3.70 4.80 11.65
C ARG A 69 3.22 5.96 10.78
N LEU A 70 4.03 7.02 10.65
CA LEU A 70 3.75 8.16 9.77
C LEU A 70 3.47 7.72 8.32
N ALA A 71 4.32 6.86 7.74
CA ALA A 71 4.11 6.37 6.38
C ALA A 71 2.79 5.58 6.25
N CYS A 72 2.44 4.79 7.27
CA CYS A 72 1.19 4.04 7.30
C CYS A 72 -0.03 4.98 7.40
N TYR A 73 0.00 5.96 8.31
CA TYR A 73 -1.09 6.92 8.46
C TYR A 73 -1.31 7.74 7.19
N LEU A 74 -0.24 8.17 6.52
CA LEU A 74 -0.34 8.90 5.26
C LEU A 74 -1.10 8.12 4.18
N GLU A 75 -0.84 6.81 4.03
CA GLU A 75 -1.55 5.98 3.06
C GLU A 75 -3.01 5.71 3.46
N VAL A 76 -3.28 5.40 4.73
CA VAL A 76 -4.65 5.06 5.18
C VAL A 76 -5.56 6.30 5.19
N LEU A 77 -5.01 7.49 5.43
CA LEU A 77 -5.75 8.75 5.42
C LEU A 77 -5.79 9.44 4.05
N ALA A 78 -5.09 8.92 3.05
CA ALA A 78 -4.99 9.54 1.72
C ALA A 78 -6.35 9.77 1.05
N TYR A 79 -7.37 8.98 1.38
CA TYR A 79 -8.73 9.12 0.83
C TYR A 79 -9.42 10.41 1.30
N ALA A 80 -9.09 10.91 2.49
CA ALA A 80 -9.71 12.09 3.09
C ALA A 80 -9.05 13.39 2.64
N ARG A 81 -7.92 13.31 1.93
CA ARG A 81 -7.17 14.47 1.46
C ARG A 81 -8.07 15.37 0.60
N PRO A 82 -8.16 16.68 0.91
CA PRO A 82 -8.84 17.64 0.05
C PRO A 82 -8.28 17.58 -1.37
N SER A 83 -9.14 17.36 -2.34
CA SER A 83 -8.79 17.42 -3.76
C SER A 83 -9.61 18.52 -4.39
N ALA A 84 -8.95 19.53 -4.99
CA ALA A 84 -9.63 20.62 -5.66
C ALA A 84 -10.59 20.12 -6.77
N GLN A 85 -10.24 19.00 -7.42
CA GLN A 85 -11.13 18.36 -8.39
C GLN A 85 -12.36 17.74 -7.71
N VAL A 86 -12.20 17.06 -6.57
CA VAL A 86 -13.33 16.45 -5.84
C VAL A 86 -14.21 17.52 -5.20
N ILE A 87 -13.60 18.61 -4.71
CA ILE A 87 -14.33 19.76 -4.17
C ILE A 87 -15.15 20.43 -5.28
N ALA A 88 -14.55 20.65 -6.47
CA ALA A 88 -15.27 21.19 -7.61
C ALA A 88 -16.39 20.25 -8.11
N ASP A 89 -16.14 18.94 -8.15
CA ASP A 89 -17.15 17.95 -8.55
C ASP A 89 -18.30 17.84 -7.52
N LEU A 90 -18.04 18.06 -6.23
CA LEU A 90 -19.05 18.07 -5.16
C LEU A 90 -19.90 19.35 -5.15
N ASP A 91 -19.29 20.51 -5.42
CA ASP A 91 -20.01 21.80 -5.54
C ASP A 91 -21.04 21.80 -6.69
N GLU A 92 -20.87 20.92 -7.68
CA GLU A 92 -21.82 20.74 -8.80
C GLU A 92 -23.01 19.81 -8.45
N ILE A 93 -22.96 19.08 -7.33
CA ILE A 93 -24.03 18.16 -6.91
C ILE A 93 -25.04 18.92 -6.03
N VAL A 94 -26.24 19.16 -6.57
CA VAL A 94 -27.37 19.69 -5.80
C VAL A 94 -27.97 18.55 -4.96
N VAL A 95 -27.68 18.55 -3.66
CA VAL A 95 -28.29 17.64 -2.67
C VAL A 95 -29.52 18.32 -2.07
N ASP A 96 -30.65 17.61 -1.96
CA ASP A 96 -31.81 18.15 -1.26
C ASP A 96 -31.69 17.99 0.27
N ASP A 97 -32.51 18.74 1.00
CA ASP A 97 -32.45 18.80 2.47
C ASP A 97 -32.78 17.45 3.14
N GLU A 98 -33.50 16.55 2.45
CA GLU A 98 -33.86 15.22 2.95
C GLU A 98 -32.68 14.25 2.83
N ASP A 99 -31.98 14.26 1.69
CA ASP A 99 -30.79 13.45 1.42
C ASP A 99 -29.58 13.90 2.24
N ALA A 100 -29.42 15.21 2.46
CA ALA A 100 -28.35 15.75 3.31
C ALA A 100 -28.48 15.32 4.79
N ALA A 101 -29.72 15.17 5.28
CA ALA A 101 -30.01 14.71 6.63
C ALA A 101 -29.86 13.19 6.79
N ALA A 102 -30.15 12.41 5.74
CA ALA A 102 -30.04 10.95 5.77
C ALA A 102 -28.62 10.43 5.51
N PHE A 103 -27.83 11.16 4.72
CA PHE A 103 -26.46 10.78 4.32
C PHE A 103 -25.53 11.99 4.38
N PRO A 104 -25.18 12.46 5.59
CA PRO A 104 -24.29 13.61 5.74
C PRO A 104 -22.97 13.34 5.03
N THR A 105 -22.65 14.19 4.07
CA THR A 105 -21.38 14.16 3.34
C THR A 105 -20.31 14.68 4.28
N VAL A 106 -19.33 13.83 4.66
CA VAL A 106 -18.16 14.28 5.42
C VAL A 106 -17.42 15.30 4.54
N GLU A 107 -17.26 16.52 5.04
CA GLU A 107 -16.56 17.58 4.30
C GLU A 107 -15.15 17.10 3.90
N PRO A 108 -14.71 17.34 2.65
CA PRO A 108 -13.34 17.04 2.25
C PRO A 108 -12.33 17.66 3.23
N GLY A 109 -11.38 16.87 3.70
CA GLY A 109 -10.43 17.31 4.73
C GLY A 109 -10.88 17.05 6.17
N ARG A 110 -12.08 16.53 6.43
CA ARG A 110 -12.49 16.10 7.76
C ARG A 110 -12.41 14.59 7.94
N VAL A 111 -12.03 14.17 9.14
CA VAL A 111 -12.05 12.77 9.57
C VAL A 111 -12.69 12.72 10.96
N PRO A 112 -13.72 11.90 11.21
CA PRO A 112 -14.30 11.80 12.53
C PRO A 112 -13.35 11.11 13.50
N ARG A 113 -13.37 11.49 14.78
CA ARG A 113 -12.54 10.85 15.83
C ARG A 113 -12.83 9.36 15.97
N SER A 114 -14.06 8.94 15.69
CA SER A 114 -14.48 7.54 15.65
C SER A 114 -13.73 6.71 14.60
N TRP A 115 -13.04 7.36 13.64
CA TRP A 115 -12.10 6.68 12.74
C TRP A 115 -11.01 5.92 13.50
N CYS A 116 -10.59 6.38 14.67
CA CYS A 116 -9.58 5.70 15.48
C CYS A 116 -10.11 4.41 16.13
N GLU A 117 -11.39 4.37 16.51
CA GLU A 117 -11.97 3.33 17.36
C GLU A 117 -11.78 1.89 16.86
N PRO A 118 -12.00 1.56 15.58
CA PRO A 118 -11.85 0.18 15.12
C PRO A 118 -10.39 -0.16 14.75
N ARG A 119 -9.45 0.78 14.87
CA ARG A 119 -8.09 0.66 14.33
C ARG A 119 -7.04 0.46 15.41
N MET A 120 -6.01 -0.29 15.03
CA MET A 120 -4.83 -0.57 15.82
C MET A 120 -3.60 -0.13 15.03
N THR A 121 -2.63 0.44 15.73
CA THR A 121 -1.26 0.59 15.22
C THR A 121 -0.43 -0.57 15.73
N ALA A 122 0.09 -1.35 14.80
CA ALA A 122 0.85 -2.55 15.07
C ALA A 122 2.31 -2.36 14.66
N HIS A 123 3.21 -2.93 15.45
CA HIS A 123 4.66 -2.92 15.28
C HIS A 123 5.16 -4.36 15.16
N GLY A 124 6.07 -4.60 14.21
CA GLY A 124 6.63 -5.92 13.94
C GLY A 124 7.99 -5.86 13.26
N ALA A 125 8.52 -7.04 12.96
CA ALA A 125 9.74 -7.22 12.18
C ALA A 125 9.43 -7.97 10.89
N LEU A 126 9.93 -7.45 9.76
CA LEU A 126 9.74 -8.01 8.42
C LEU A 126 11.02 -8.68 7.92
N THR A 127 10.90 -9.91 7.41
CA THR A 127 12.02 -10.66 6.82
C THR A 127 11.65 -11.27 5.47
N GLY A 128 12.49 -11.08 4.47
CA GLY A 128 12.31 -11.70 3.15
C GLY A 128 12.98 -10.94 2.01
N TRP A 129 12.81 -11.47 0.79
CA TRP A 129 13.27 -10.85 -0.46
C TRP A 129 12.14 -10.07 -1.11
N PHE A 130 12.35 -8.78 -1.34
CA PHE A 130 11.36 -7.89 -1.95
C PHE A 130 11.86 -7.38 -3.28
N ALA A 131 11.03 -7.46 -4.31
CA ALA A 131 11.29 -6.76 -5.56
C ALA A 131 11.24 -5.24 -5.32
N VAL A 132 12.08 -4.48 -6.00
CA VAL A 132 12.10 -3.00 -5.92
C VAL A 132 11.76 -2.41 -7.29
N PRO A 133 10.47 -2.21 -7.62
CA PRO A 133 10.03 -1.74 -8.94
C PRO A 133 10.61 -0.39 -9.35
N GLY A 134 10.85 0.50 -8.38
CA GLY A 134 11.40 1.85 -8.64
C GLY A 134 12.92 1.88 -8.87
N HIS A 135 13.63 0.77 -8.71
CA HIS A 135 15.07 0.73 -8.93
C HIS A 135 15.40 0.82 -10.44
N PRO A 136 16.45 1.54 -10.89
CA PRO A 136 16.77 1.70 -12.31
C PRO A 136 16.85 0.39 -13.11
N GLU A 137 17.49 -0.64 -12.56
CA GLU A 137 17.57 -1.97 -13.17
C GLU A 137 16.17 -2.60 -13.36
N THR A 138 15.33 -2.54 -12.33
CA THR A 138 13.98 -3.06 -12.41
C THR A 138 13.13 -2.24 -13.38
N LEU A 139 13.25 -0.91 -13.37
CA LEU A 139 12.54 -0.04 -14.31
C LEU A 139 12.88 -0.36 -15.77
N ALA A 140 14.15 -0.63 -16.08
CA ALA A 140 14.56 -1.04 -17.43
C ALA A 140 13.86 -2.34 -17.85
N THR A 141 13.82 -3.34 -16.97
CA THR A 141 13.13 -4.61 -17.18
C THR A 141 11.63 -4.45 -17.31
N LEU A 142 11.00 -3.69 -16.41
CA LEU A 142 9.57 -3.42 -16.45
C LEU A 142 9.19 -2.67 -17.72
N ARG A 143 10.01 -1.74 -18.19
CA ARG A 143 9.75 -0.96 -19.42
C ARG A 143 9.70 -1.88 -20.64
N VAL A 144 10.52 -2.93 -20.71
CA VAL A 144 10.46 -3.95 -21.77
C VAL A 144 9.13 -4.72 -21.71
N GLY A 145 8.71 -5.16 -20.52
CA GLY A 145 7.53 -6.02 -20.37
C GLY A 145 6.17 -5.30 -20.34
N PHE A 146 6.12 -4.07 -19.82
CA PHE A 146 4.88 -3.42 -19.41
C PHE A 146 4.66 -2.04 -20.01
N ARG A 147 5.58 -1.48 -20.80
CA ARG A 147 5.39 -0.16 -21.43
C ARG A 147 4.12 -0.07 -22.27
N SER A 148 3.81 -1.10 -23.06
CA SER A 148 2.56 -1.13 -23.84
C SER A 148 1.32 -1.12 -22.95
N ALA A 149 1.39 -1.74 -21.77
CA ALA A 149 0.30 -1.68 -20.79
C ALA A 149 0.18 -0.29 -20.18
N ALA A 150 1.29 0.37 -19.82
CA ALA A 150 1.31 1.74 -19.32
C ALA A 150 0.66 2.72 -20.31
N ILE A 151 0.99 2.62 -21.61
CA ILE A 151 0.41 3.47 -22.66
C ILE A 151 -1.10 3.24 -22.82
N ARG A 152 -1.56 1.98 -22.83
CA ARG A 152 -3.01 1.66 -22.87
C ARG A 152 -3.78 2.24 -21.69
N HIS A 153 -3.07 2.50 -20.60
CA HIS A 153 -3.58 3.05 -19.36
C HIS A 153 -3.46 4.58 -19.28
N GLY A 154 -3.02 5.24 -20.37
CA GLY A 154 -2.96 6.70 -20.47
C GLY A 154 -1.68 7.33 -19.94
N LEU A 155 -0.64 6.53 -19.67
CA LEU A 155 0.68 7.03 -19.26
C LEU A 155 1.57 7.21 -20.50
N ASP A 156 2.41 8.25 -20.49
CA ASP A 156 3.34 8.52 -21.58
C ASP A 156 4.43 7.44 -21.73
N ASP A 157 4.83 6.87 -20.59
CA ASP A 157 5.88 5.87 -20.51
C ASP A 157 5.79 5.03 -19.24
N LEU A 158 6.70 4.06 -19.09
CA LEU A 158 6.94 3.38 -17.82
C LEU A 158 8.28 3.80 -17.22
N ASP A 159 8.21 4.67 -16.22
CA ASP A 159 9.33 5.20 -15.46
C ASP A 159 9.04 5.25 -13.96
N GLY A 160 9.90 5.91 -13.17
CA GLY A 160 9.70 6.04 -11.73
C GLY A 160 8.41 6.79 -11.35
N ALA A 161 7.95 7.75 -12.18
CA ALA A 161 6.70 8.46 -11.93
C ALA A 161 5.51 7.52 -12.14
N ALA A 162 5.50 6.73 -13.22
CA ALA A 162 4.47 5.71 -13.46
C ALA A 162 4.40 4.66 -12.34
N ILE A 163 5.55 4.23 -11.80
CA ILE A 163 5.62 3.30 -10.66
C ILE A 163 5.15 3.95 -9.35
N ARG A 164 5.23 5.27 -9.21
CA ARG A 164 4.77 5.98 -8.00
C ARG A 164 3.33 6.45 -8.11
N ASP A 165 2.81 6.59 -9.32
CA ASP A 165 1.44 7.04 -9.55
C ASP A 165 0.44 6.10 -8.86
N GLY A 166 -0.52 6.70 -8.16
CA GLY A 166 -1.61 5.99 -7.51
C GLY A 166 -2.65 5.47 -8.51
N ARG A 167 -2.64 5.97 -9.75
CA ARG A 167 -3.55 5.55 -10.81
C ARG A 167 -2.81 5.49 -12.17
N PRO A 168 -3.20 4.59 -13.07
CA PRO A 168 -4.18 3.53 -12.88
C PRO A 168 -3.55 2.32 -12.17
N ARG A 169 -4.29 1.77 -11.20
CA ARG A 169 -3.82 0.62 -10.40
C ARG A 169 -3.62 -0.65 -11.22
N ALA A 170 -4.33 -0.78 -12.35
CA ALA A 170 -4.22 -1.94 -13.23
C ALA A 170 -2.78 -2.20 -13.69
N LEU A 171 -1.97 -1.15 -13.90
CA LEU A 171 -0.56 -1.31 -14.25
C LEU A 171 0.25 -1.96 -13.11
N THR A 172 0.20 -1.38 -11.91
CA THR A 172 0.96 -1.89 -10.77
C THR A 172 0.47 -3.26 -10.31
N GLN A 173 -0.83 -3.56 -10.43
CA GLN A 173 -1.40 -4.88 -10.15
C GLN A 173 -0.94 -5.92 -11.17
N ALA A 174 -0.86 -5.57 -12.47
CA ALA A 174 -0.31 -6.47 -13.49
C ALA A 174 1.18 -6.78 -13.25
N ILE A 175 1.96 -5.76 -12.85
CA ILE A 175 3.36 -5.93 -12.44
C ILE A 175 3.44 -6.82 -11.19
N SER A 176 2.58 -6.57 -10.20
CA SER A 176 2.50 -7.33 -8.95
C SER A 176 2.28 -8.81 -9.19
N LYS A 177 1.29 -9.15 -10.03
CA LYS A 177 1.00 -10.51 -10.47
C LYS A 177 2.20 -11.17 -11.12
N TRP A 178 2.93 -10.47 -11.99
CA TRP A 178 4.16 -11.00 -12.58
C TRP A 178 5.22 -11.25 -11.51
N ILE A 179 5.50 -10.28 -10.63
CA ILE A 179 6.47 -10.44 -9.53
C ILE A 179 6.12 -11.62 -8.63
N ASN A 180 4.83 -11.82 -8.33
CA ASN A 180 4.37 -12.93 -7.50
C ASN A 180 4.76 -14.31 -8.09
N THR A 181 4.93 -14.42 -9.41
CA THR A 181 5.38 -15.67 -10.06
C THR A 181 6.89 -15.94 -9.97
N LEU A 182 7.68 -14.98 -9.49
CA LEU A 182 9.14 -15.06 -9.53
C LEU A 182 9.74 -15.70 -8.28
N GLY A 183 10.83 -16.44 -8.49
CA GLY A 183 11.74 -16.87 -7.43
C GLY A 183 12.74 -15.77 -7.06
N GLY A 184 13.07 -15.69 -5.78
CA GLY A 184 14.11 -14.83 -5.23
C GLY A 184 15.50 -15.47 -5.26
N PRO A 185 16.52 -14.72 -4.83
CA PRO A 185 17.93 -15.15 -4.84
C PRO A 185 18.24 -16.41 -4.02
N ASP A 186 17.41 -16.74 -3.03
CA ASP A 186 17.53 -17.92 -2.18
C ASP A 186 16.77 -19.14 -2.73
N GLY A 187 16.15 -19.01 -3.90
CA GLY A 187 15.32 -20.05 -4.52
C GLY A 187 13.89 -20.12 -3.97
N CYS A 188 13.56 -19.34 -2.94
CA CYS A 188 12.19 -19.20 -2.44
C CYS A 188 11.41 -18.19 -3.29
N PRO A 189 10.07 -18.20 -3.31
CA PRO A 189 9.30 -17.15 -3.98
C PRO A 189 9.63 -15.76 -3.42
N ILE A 190 9.59 -14.72 -4.27
CA ILE A 190 9.70 -13.33 -3.82
C ILE A 190 8.60 -13.05 -2.77
N THR A 191 8.98 -12.47 -1.64
CA THR A 191 8.07 -12.19 -0.51
C THR A 191 7.04 -11.12 -0.85
N GLY A 192 7.42 -10.14 -1.67
CA GLY A 192 6.57 -9.01 -1.97
C GLY A 192 7.27 -7.91 -2.76
N VAL A 193 6.72 -6.71 -2.65
CA VAL A 193 7.27 -5.49 -3.27
C VAL A 193 7.65 -4.48 -2.19
N GLU A 194 8.83 -3.91 -2.31
CA GLU A 194 9.28 -2.72 -1.59
C GLU A 194 9.14 -1.50 -2.51
N PHE A 195 8.51 -0.44 -2.01
CA PHE A 195 8.25 0.77 -2.77
C PHE A 195 8.22 2.02 -1.88
N ASP A 196 8.49 3.18 -2.45
CA ASP A 196 8.25 4.44 -1.77
C ASP A 196 6.79 4.87 -1.93
N SER A 197 6.23 5.42 -0.86
CA SER A 197 4.92 6.07 -0.86
C SER A 197 4.87 7.18 -1.89
N ARG A 198 3.66 7.45 -2.41
CA ARG A 198 3.41 8.62 -3.26
C ARG A 198 3.53 9.94 -2.49
N HIS A 199 3.50 9.89 -1.15
CA HIS A 199 3.47 11.07 -0.28
C HIS A 199 4.85 11.68 -0.02
N GLY A 200 5.93 11.05 -0.49
CA GLY A 200 7.28 11.59 -0.39
C GLY A 200 8.35 10.51 -0.50
N ASP A 201 9.56 10.95 -0.86
CA ASP A 201 10.73 10.07 -0.85
C ASP A 201 11.09 9.67 0.58
N GLY A 202 11.62 8.45 0.76
CA GLY A 202 12.02 7.93 2.07
C GLY A 202 10.86 7.41 2.93
N LEU A 203 9.61 7.57 2.48
CA LEU A 203 8.43 6.95 3.09
C LEU A 203 8.25 5.53 2.54
N ARG A 204 9.13 4.63 2.98
CA ARG A 204 9.18 3.26 2.48
C ARG A 204 8.01 2.41 2.98
N LEU A 205 7.47 1.61 2.06
CA LEU A 205 6.37 0.70 2.26
C LEU A 205 6.71 -0.67 1.66
N TRP A 206 6.00 -1.69 2.13
CA TRP A 206 6.03 -3.02 1.55
C TRP A 206 4.62 -3.55 1.34
N ALA A 207 4.45 -4.26 0.23
CA ALA A 207 3.30 -5.10 -0.06
C ALA A 207 3.76 -6.56 0.05
N VAL A 208 3.38 -7.24 1.14
CA VAL A 208 3.71 -8.64 1.40
C VAL A 208 2.63 -9.52 0.79
N TYR A 209 3.03 -10.50 -0.04
CA TYR A 209 2.08 -11.39 -0.68
C TYR A 209 1.71 -12.56 0.21
N GLU A 210 0.44 -12.93 0.18
CA GLU A 210 -0.03 -14.23 0.66
C GLU A 210 0.43 -15.33 -0.30
N ARG A 211 0.93 -16.44 0.26
CA ARG A 211 1.31 -17.65 -0.47
C ARG A 211 0.39 -18.83 -0.14
N PRO A 212 0.22 -19.79 -1.06
CA PRO A 212 -0.52 -21.01 -0.77
C PRO A 212 0.06 -21.74 0.45
N GLY A 213 -0.79 -22.01 1.44
CA GLY A 213 -0.39 -22.67 2.68
C GLY A 213 0.08 -21.73 3.79
N ASP A 214 0.08 -20.41 3.57
CA ASP A 214 0.35 -19.45 4.64
C ASP A 214 -0.66 -19.58 5.78
N PRO A 215 -0.22 -19.36 7.04
CA PRO A 215 -1.13 -19.18 8.16
C PRO A 215 -1.90 -17.86 8.05
N VAL A 216 -2.78 -17.59 9.03
CA VAL A 216 -3.63 -16.39 9.06
C VAL A 216 -2.85 -15.06 9.12
N VAL A 217 -1.60 -15.11 9.59
CA VAL A 217 -0.62 -14.01 9.56
C VAL A 217 0.54 -14.45 8.66
N SER A 218 1.09 -13.54 7.87
CA SER A 218 2.24 -13.85 7.01
C SER A 218 3.42 -14.41 7.82
N PRO A 219 4.07 -15.51 7.36
CA PRO A 219 5.26 -16.04 8.03
C PRO A 219 6.48 -15.11 7.93
N HIS A 220 6.40 -14.10 7.06
CA HIS A 220 7.44 -13.08 6.88
C HIS A 220 7.35 -11.92 7.88
N VAL A 221 6.29 -11.88 8.70
CA VAL A 221 6.07 -10.85 9.71
C VAL A 221 6.10 -11.48 11.09
N THR A 222 6.99 -11.00 11.95
CA THR A 222 6.95 -11.28 13.39
C THR A 222 6.25 -10.12 14.08
N ALA A 223 5.05 -10.34 14.61
CA ALA A 223 4.34 -9.35 15.41
C ALA A 223 5.06 -9.13 16.75
N LEU A 224 5.31 -7.87 17.10
CA LEU A 224 6.01 -7.50 18.33
C LEU A 224 5.08 -6.80 19.32
N ASP A 225 4.32 -5.81 18.85
CA ASP A 225 3.37 -5.06 19.69
C ASP A 225 2.19 -4.54 18.85
N GLN A 226 1.09 -4.21 19.52
CA GLN A 226 -0.05 -3.52 18.93
C GLN A 226 -0.80 -2.71 19.99
N VAL A 227 -1.18 -1.49 19.63
CA VAL A 227 -1.92 -0.58 20.49
C VAL A 227 -3.11 0.03 19.73
N PRO A 228 -4.23 0.35 20.40
CA PRO A 228 -5.30 1.13 19.79
C PRO A 228 -4.76 2.45 19.22
N VAL A 229 -5.33 2.90 18.11
CA VAL A 229 -4.99 4.22 17.56
C VAL A 229 -5.54 5.29 18.50
N ALA A 230 -4.66 6.14 19.02
CA ALA A 230 -5.05 7.29 19.86
C ALA A 230 -5.18 8.56 18.99
N PRO A 231 -6.24 9.37 19.15
CA PRO A 231 -6.40 10.62 18.37
C PRO A 231 -5.28 11.65 18.57
N ASP A 232 -4.49 11.54 19.64
CA ASP A 232 -3.35 12.39 19.98
C ASP A 232 -1.99 11.74 19.66
N ASP A 233 -1.97 10.60 18.97
CA ASP A 233 -0.74 9.99 18.46
C ASP A 233 0.03 10.98 17.58
N GLY A 234 1.27 11.29 17.96
CA GLY A 234 2.09 12.29 17.27
C GLY A 234 2.28 12.01 15.77
N ASP A 235 2.41 10.74 15.37
CA ASP A 235 2.55 10.37 13.95
C ASP A 235 1.22 10.54 13.19
N LEU A 236 0.08 10.32 13.85
CA LEU A 236 -1.25 10.55 13.29
C LEU A 236 -1.50 12.04 13.10
N VAL A 237 -1.25 12.84 14.14
CA VAL A 237 -1.36 14.31 14.10
C VAL A 237 -0.46 14.88 13.00
N GLN A 238 0.76 14.37 12.88
CA GLN A 238 1.67 14.78 11.80
C GLN A 238 1.13 14.40 10.41
N ALA A 239 0.58 13.19 10.24
CA ALA A 239 -0.01 12.76 8.98
C ALA A 239 -1.21 13.63 8.59
N MET A 240 -2.12 13.90 9.53
CA MET A 240 -3.26 14.79 9.32
C MET A 240 -2.81 16.17 8.87
N ARG A 241 -1.83 16.78 9.55
CA ARG A 241 -1.24 18.06 9.15
C ARG A 241 -0.69 18.04 7.73
N LEU A 242 0.05 16.98 7.35
CA LEU A 242 0.65 16.86 6.01
C LEU A 242 -0.41 16.67 4.90
N LEU A 243 -1.55 16.06 5.24
CA LEU A 243 -2.66 15.84 4.32
C LEU A 243 -3.68 16.98 4.33
N GLY A 244 -3.54 17.96 5.22
CA GLY A 244 -4.51 19.05 5.39
C GLY A 244 -5.83 18.56 5.98
N LEU A 245 -5.76 17.65 6.95
CA LEU A 245 -6.92 17.06 7.61
C LEU A 245 -7.15 17.67 8.99
N GLU A 246 -8.43 17.80 9.35
CA GLU A 246 -8.90 18.19 10.67
C GLU A 246 -9.84 17.13 11.24
N TRP A 247 -9.99 17.13 12.57
CA TRP A 247 -11.02 16.31 13.20
C TRP A 247 -12.40 16.87 12.85
N ASP A 248 -13.32 15.96 12.57
CA ASP A 248 -14.74 16.26 12.54
C ASP A 248 -15.25 16.24 13.98
N ASP A 249 -15.45 17.43 14.57
CA ASP A 249 -15.91 17.61 15.95
C ASP A 249 -17.44 17.83 16.02
N THR A 250 -18.17 17.65 14.91
CA THR A 250 -19.65 17.72 14.84
C THR A 250 -20.34 16.40 15.13
#